data_AF-A0A936PPX6-F1
#
_entry.id   AF-A0A936PPX6-F1
#
_cell.length_a   1.000
_cell.length_b   1.000
_cell.length_c   1.000
_cell.angle_alpha   90.00
_cell.angle_beta   90.00
_cell.angle_gamma   90.00
#
_symmetry.space_group_name_H-M   'P 1'
#
loop_
_entity.id
_entity.type
_entity.pdbx_description
1 polymer ?
#
loop_
_entity_poly.entity_id
_entity_poly.type
_entity_poly.pdbx_seq_one_letter_code
_entity_poly.pdbx_strand_id
1 'polypeptide(L)' 'MSRPLGLSLLLLGACAPAVGPTADAGFNVHGAPGQIYSFDGSASAGDSLTFRWTVLDAPPQAEFTLRRR' A
#
# COMPACT_ATOMS: atom_id res chain seq x y z
N MET A 1 -53.60 1.51 21.09
CA MET A 1 -52.57 1.08 22.05
C MET A 1 -51.56 0.20 21.33
N SER A 2 -50.27 0.44 21.60
CA SER A 2 -49.07 -0.31 21.18
C SER A 2 -48.82 -0.54 19.69
N ARG A 3 -48.10 0.41 19.09
CA ARG A 3 -47.15 0.11 18.01
C ARG A 3 -46.05 -0.78 18.63
N PRO A 4 -45.76 -1.98 18.15
CA PRO A 4 -44.71 -2.80 18.75
C PRO A 4 -43.36 -2.10 18.58
N LEU A 5 -42.61 -2.02 19.68
CA LEU A 5 -41.32 -1.37 19.78
C LEU A 5 -40.37 -1.91 18.70
N GLY A 6 -39.57 -0.99 18.16
CA GLY A 6 -38.67 -1.21 17.04
C GLY A 6 -37.67 -2.34 17.32
N LEU A 7 -37.86 -3.43 16.59
CA LEU A 7 -36.76 -4.30 16.19
C LEU A 7 -35.99 -3.61 15.05
N SER A 8 -35.46 -2.41 15.29
CA SER A 8 -34.38 -1.87 14.46
C SER A 8 -33.09 -2.36 15.08
N LEU A 9 -32.76 -3.61 14.80
CA LEU A 9 -31.38 -4.04 14.82
C LEU A 9 -30.72 -3.27 13.66
N LEU A 10 -30.36 -1.99 13.92
CA LEU A 10 -29.35 -1.34 13.10
C LEU A 10 -28.14 -2.25 13.25
N LEU A 11 -27.87 -3.03 12.22
CA LEU A 11 -26.52 -3.36 11.87
C LEU A 11 -25.84 -2.01 11.61
N LEU A 12 -25.50 -1.27 12.67
CA LEU A 12 -24.51 -0.20 12.64
C LEU A 12 -23.31 -0.88 12.01
N GLY A 13 -23.02 -0.51 10.76
CA GLY A 13 -22.15 -1.27 9.88
C GLY A 13 -20.93 -1.76 10.64
N ALA A 14 -20.67 -3.06 10.59
CA ALA A 14 -19.42 -3.60 11.06
C ALA A 14 -18.32 -2.83 10.33
N CYS A 15 -17.67 -1.90 11.04
CA CYS A 15 -16.45 -1.29 10.57
C CYS A 15 -15.46 -2.45 10.57
N ALA A 16 -15.18 -3.00 9.39
CA ALA A 16 -14.12 -4.00 9.27
C ALA A 16 -12.86 -3.40 9.92
N PRO A 17 -12.10 -4.18 10.71
CA PRO A 17 -10.90 -3.66 11.34
C PRO A 17 -9.98 -3.13 10.24
N ALA A 18 -9.46 -1.92 10.46
CA ALA A 18 -8.58 -1.31 9.47
C ALA A 18 -7.36 -2.22 9.22
N VAL A 19 -7.15 -2.61 7.98
CA VAL A 19 -6.00 -3.41 7.57
C VAL A 19 -4.83 -2.46 7.32
N GLY A 20 -3.78 -2.62 8.13
CA GLY A 20 -2.55 -1.87 7.98
C GLY A 20 -1.92 -2.07 6.59
N PRO A 21 -1.10 -1.12 6.12
CA PRO A 21 -0.50 -1.20 4.80
C PRO A 21 0.51 -2.35 4.72
N THR A 22 0.36 -3.19 3.71
CA THR A 22 1.34 -4.20 3.28
C THR A 22 1.96 -3.72 1.98
N ALA A 23 3.26 -3.46 1.99
CA ALA A 23 4.00 -3.01 0.82
C ALA A 23 4.42 -4.20 -0.05
N ASP A 24 4.13 -4.11 -1.35
CA ASP A 24 4.57 -5.07 -2.37
C ASP A 24 5.13 -4.29 -3.56
N ALA A 25 6.41 -4.48 -3.86
CA ALA A 25 7.14 -3.82 -4.95
C ALA A 25 7.29 -4.71 -6.19
N GLY A 26 6.71 -5.92 -6.18
CA GLY A 26 6.90 -6.95 -7.18
C GLY A 26 8.20 -7.76 -6.98
N PHE A 27 8.65 -8.39 -8.06
CA PHE A 27 9.82 -9.26 -8.04
C PHE A 27 11.14 -8.48 -7.93
N ASN A 28 12.15 -9.14 -7.34
CA ASN A 28 13.51 -8.64 -7.33
C ASN A 28 14.03 -8.50 -8.77
N VAL A 29 14.66 -7.37 -9.06
CA VAL A 29 15.31 -7.10 -10.35
C VAL A 29 16.82 -7.08 -10.16
N HIS A 30 17.53 -7.68 -11.11
CA HIS A 30 18.99 -7.60 -11.19
C HIS A 30 19.33 -6.64 -12.33
N GLY A 31 20.22 -5.69 -12.04
CA GLY A 31 20.49 -4.61 -12.97
C GLY A 31 21.94 -4.45 -13.36
N ALA A 32 22.16 -4.01 -14.61
CA ALA A 32 23.40 -3.42 -15.08
C ALA A 32 23.44 -1.90 -14.84
N PRO A 33 24.64 -1.30 -14.70
CA PRO A 33 24.82 0.15 -14.60
C PRO A 33 24.26 0.92 -15.80
N GLY A 34 23.78 2.15 -15.55
CA GLY A 34 23.28 3.05 -16.61
C GLY A 34 21.90 2.70 -17.19
N GLN A 35 21.22 1.71 -16.61
CA GLN A 35 19.85 1.33 -16.99
C GLN A 35 18.82 1.93 -16.04
N ILE A 36 17.60 2.11 -16.54
CA ILE A 36 16.46 2.56 -15.74
C ILE A 36 15.63 1.34 -15.34
N TYR A 37 15.37 1.20 -14.05
CA TYR A 37 14.49 0.18 -13.49
C TYR A 37 13.22 0.83 -12.97
N SER A 38 12.08 0.21 -13.26
CA SER A 38 10.77 0.65 -12.75
C SER A 38 10.26 -0.39 -11.76
N PHE A 39 9.90 0.07 -10.56
CA PHE A 39 9.23 -0.72 -9.55
C PHE A 39 7.77 -0.28 -9.47
N ASP A 40 6.86 -1.24 -9.30
CA ASP A 40 5.43 -0.98 -9.22
C ASP A 40 4.90 -1.41 -7.85
N GLY A 41 4.36 -0.44 -7.11
CA GLY A 41 3.77 -0.65 -5.80
C GLY A 41 2.30 -1.10 -5.85
N SER A 42 1.72 -1.26 -7.04
CA SER A 42 0.28 -1.49 -7.25
C SER A 42 -0.27 -2.76 -6.57
N ALA A 43 0.58 -3.73 -6.25
CA ALA A 43 0.22 -4.94 -5.51
C ALA A 43 0.11 -4.73 -3.98
N SER A 44 0.45 -3.54 -3.47
CA SER A 44 0.33 -3.22 -2.05
C SER A 44 -1.14 -3.22 -1.59
N ALA A 45 -1.39 -3.60 -0.33
CA ALA A 45 -2.73 -3.77 0.22
C ALA A 45 -2.95 -3.01 1.55
N GLY A 46 -4.17 -2.54 1.81
CA GLY A 46 -4.55 -1.82 3.03
C GLY A 46 -5.57 -0.71 2.75
N ASP A 47 -6.17 -0.11 3.78
CA ASP A 47 -7.29 0.83 3.60
C ASP A 47 -6.87 2.22 3.09
N SER A 48 -5.63 2.62 3.32
CA SER A 48 -5.09 3.91 2.89
C SER A 48 -3.60 3.78 2.65
N LEU A 49 -3.21 3.80 1.38
CA LEU A 49 -1.84 3.60 0.95
C LEU A 49 -1.19 4.92 0.54
N THR A 50 0.04 5.13 1.00
CA THR A 50 0.93 6.18 0.51
C THR A 50 2.21 5.53 0.02
N PHE A 51 2.58 5.82 -1.23
CA PHE A 51 3.77 5.23 -1.84
C PHE A 51 4.98 6.14 -1.67
N ARG A 52 6.06 5.57 -1.12
CA ARG A 52 7.36 6.22 -0.99
C ARG A 52 8.47 5.21 -1.24
N TRP A 53 9.40 5.58 -2.11
CA TRP A 53 10.58 4.79 -2.41
C TRP A 53 11.77 5.31 -1.61
N THR A 54 12.66 4.42 -1.18
CA THR A 54 13.89 4.75 -0.45
C THR A 54 14.96 3.73 -0.82
N VAL A 55 16.21 4.17 -0.96
CA VAL A 55 17.36 3.28 -1.16
C VAL A 55 17.95 2.97 0.20
N LEU A 56 18.03 1.68 0.56
CA LEU A 56 18.55 1.22 1.86
C LEU A 56 20.05 0.90 1.79
N ASP A 57 20.48 0.27 0.70
CA ASP A 57 21.86 -0.15 0.47
C ASP A 57 22.23 0.09 -1.00
N ALA A 58 23.44 0.59 -1.25
CA ALA A 58 23.97 0.82 -2.57
C ALA A 58 25.50 0.96 -2.53
N PRO A 59 26.22 0.59 -3.61
CA PRO A 59 27.65 0.81 -3.69
C PRO A 59 27.99 2.32 -3.67
N PRO A 60 29.15 2.71 -3.12
CA PRO A 60 29.61 4.08 -3.17
C PRO A 60 29.70 4.50 -4.64
N GLN A 61 29.17 5.68 -4.99
CA GLN A 61 29.05 6.26 -6.34
C GLN A 61 27.81 5.87 -7.17
N ALA A 62 26.88 5.06 -6.64
CA ALA A 62 25.60 4.85 -7.32
C ALA A 62 24.70 6.11 -7.24
N GLU A 63 24.15 6.53 -8.37
CA GLU A 63 23.20 7.64 -8.46
C GLU A 63 21.78 7.08 -8.67
N PHE A 64 20.82 7.54 -7.86
CA PHE A 64 19.42 7.10 -7.93
C PHE A 64 18.50 8.30 -8.05
N THR A 65 17.63 8.28 -9.07
CA THR A 65 16.50 9.21 -9.18
C THR A 65 15.22 8.46 -8.85
N LEU A 66 14.68 8.68 -7.65
CA LEU A 66 13.40 8.10 -7.25
C LEU A 66 12.25 9.00 -7.70
N ARG A 67 11.35 8.45 -8.51
CA ARG A 67 10.16 9.16 -9.01
C ARG A 67 8.91 8.50 -8.46
N ARG A 68 7.98 9.32 -7.95
CA ARG A 68 6.60 8.89 -7.79
C ARG A 68 5.97 8.93 -9.17
N ARG A 69 5.50 7.80 -9.69
CA ARG A 69 4.65 7.77 -10.87
C ARG A 69 3.20 7.84 -10.44
#